data_AF-A0A940KIM2-F1
#
_entry.id   AF-A0A940KIM2-F1
#
_cell.length_a   1.000
_cell.length_b   1.000
_cell.length_c   1.000
_cell.angle_alpha   90.00
_cell.angle_beta   90.00
_cell.angle_gamma   90.00
#
_symmetry.space_group_name_H-M   'P 1'
#
loop_
_entity.id
_entity.type
_entity.pdbx_description
1 polymer ?
#
loop_
_entity_poly.entity_id
_entity_poly.type
_entity_poly.pdbx_seq_one_letter_code
_entity_poly.pdbx_strand_id
1 'polypeptide(L)'
;MFLIKGKRVLNKTESLQSIPCWSCKSFDLYIVHHYPYYHVFFIPIMPYGYKDITIRCCDCGAETGLEDIKKEFRKKSRAPFYLYSGVLVVAAFFLVIISMAVKGRMERSSFAEEPKAGDVYLLKDTSLALGPVYYFLKAHKVEKDSVRVYRNERVYLSEPHDGFSLDDRFSTSMDEVISKSRIKEMVDNGDIRTIERNYGSGRGYDR
;
A
#
# COMPACT_ATOMS: atom_id res chain seq x y z
N MET A 1 -18.38 18.08 16.08
CA MET A 1 -18.37 16.89 15.18
C MET A 1 -17.47 17.21 14.00
N PHE A 2 -16.20 16.78 14.04
CA PHE A 2 -15.28 16.99 12.92
C PHE A 2 -15.72 16.06 11.79
N LEU A 3 -16.31 16.62 10.73
CA LEU A 3 -16.65 15.85 9.54
C LEU A 3 -15.35 15.42 8.87
N ILE A 4 -14.88 14.23 9.24
CA ILE A 4 -13.68 13.57 8.70
C ILE A 4 -13.81 13.37 7.19
N LYS A 5 -15.03 13.31 6.64
CA LYS A 5 -15.30 13.23 5.20
C LYS A 5 -16.37 14.23 4.79
N GLY A 6 -16.28 14.73 3.56
CA GLY A 6 -17.25 15.70 3.09
C GLY A 6 -17.05 16.17 1.65
N LYS A 7 -17.92 17.11 1.27
CA LYS A 7 -17.91 17.84 0.02
C LYS A 7 -17.44 19.26 0.29
N ARG A 8 -16.53 19.77 -0.53
CA ARG A 8 -16.04 21.16 -0.47
C ARG A 8 -15.96 21.74 -1.87
N VAL A 9 -15.87 23.06 -1.94
CA VAL A 9 -15.63 23.78 -3.19
C VAL A 9 -14.30 24.51 -3.05
N LEU A 10 -13.44 24.33 -4.04
CA LEU A 10 -12.23 25.13 -4.20
C LEU A 10 -12.57 26.28 -5.15
N ASN A 11 -12.29 27.49 -4.69
CA ASN A 11 -12.46 28.70 -5.49
C ASN A 11 -11.08 29.13 -6.01
N LYS A 12 -10.94 29.23 -7.33
CA LYS A 12 -9.74 29.79 -7.97
C LYS A 12 -10.12 31.04 -8.75
N THR A 13 -9.45 32.15 -8.46
CA THR A 13 -9.72 33.43 -9.11
C THR A 13 -8.70 33.73 -10.22
N GLU A 14 -9.16 34.32 -11.30
CA GLU A 14 -8.35 34.79 -12.45
C GLU A 14 -8.86 36.16 -12.90
N SER A 15 -7.97 37.08 -13.25
CA SER A 15 -8.34 38.41 -13.76
C SER A 15 -8.78 38.34 -15.22
N LEU A 16 -9.80 39.12 -15.60
CA LEU A 16 -10.33 39.22 -16.95
C LEU A 16 -10.46 40.70 -17.34
N GLN A 17 -9.76 41.11 -18.40
CA GLN A 17 -9.76 42.51 -18.87
C GLN A 17 -10.28 42.67 -20.31
N SER A 18 -10.69 41.58 -20.96
CA SER A 18 -11.07 41.60 -22.38
C SER A 18 -12.53 41.98 -22.65
N ILE A 19 -13.37 42.06 -21.61
CA ILE A 19 -14.81 42.29 -21.74
C ILE A 19 -15.22 43.39 -20.76
N PRO A 20 -16.01 44.40 -21.18
CA PRO A 20 -16.49 45.43 -20.26
C PRO A 20 -17.65 44.91 -19.39
N CYS A 21 -17.69 45.34 -18.13
CA CYS A 21 -18.82 45.13 -17.24
C CYS A 21 -20.08 45.75 -17.83
N TRP A 22 -21.19 45.02 -17.81
CA TRP A 22 -22.45 45.54 -18.33
C TRP A 22 -23.05 46.67 -17.50
N SER A 23 -22.81 46.66 -16.19
CA SER A 23 -23.37 47.62 -15.23
C SER A 23 -22.60 48.95 -15.23
N CYS A 24 -21.27 48.92 -15.12
CA CYS A 24 -20.45 50.13 -14.93
C CYS A 24 -19.44 50.40 -16.06
N LYS A 25 -19.40 49.55 -17.10
CA LYS A 25 -18.47 49.64 -18.24
C LYS A 25 -16.98 49.57 -17.91
N SER A 26 -16.61 49.28 -16.66
CA SER A 26 -15.23 48.97 -16.29
C SER A 26 -14.74 47.68 -16.95
N PHE A 27 -13.44 47.61 -17.22
CA PHE A 27 -12.77 46.42 -17.72
C PHE A 27 -12.17 45.56 -16.59
N ASP A 28 -12.24 46.00 -15.34
CA ASP A 28 -11.68 45.24 -14.23
C ASP A 28 -12.68 44.17 -13.73
N LEU A 29 -12.56 42.97 -14.31
CA LEU A 29 -13.35 41.80 -13.96
C LEU A 29 -12.46 40.69 -13.39
N TYR A 30 -13.03 39.81 -12.59
CA TYR A 30 -12.41 38.55 -12.20
C TYR A 30 -13.37 37.38 -12.38
N ILE A 31 -12.79 36.25 -12.75
CA ILE A 31 -13.44 34.96 -12.94
C ILE A 31 -13.15 34.13 -11.70
N VAL A 32 -14.19 33.63 -11.04
CA VAL A 32 -14.07 32.64 -9.96
C VAL A 32 -14.50 31.29 -10.53
N HIS A 33 -13.56 30.36 -10.57
CA HIS A 33 -13.80 28.97 -10.88
C HIS A 33 -14.13 28.21 -9.61
N HIS A 34 -15.30 27.55 -9.59
CA HIS A 34 -15.78 26.72 -8.50
C HIS A 34 -15.55 25.26 -8.85
N TYR A 35 -14.63 24.60 -8.15
CA TYR A 35 -14.33 23.17 -8.31
C TYR A 35 -14.86 22.39 -7.10
N PRO A 36 -16.01 21.71 -7.20
CA PRO A 36 -16.46 20.83 -6.14
C PRO A 36 -15.55 19.60 -6.05
N TYR A 37 -15.19 19.19 -4.84
CA TYR A 37 -14.35 18.01 -4.59
C TYR A 37 -14.73 17.27 -3.31
N TYR A 38 -14.51 15.96 -3.33
CA TYR A 38 -14.63 15.12 -2.15
C TYR A 38 -13.34 15.18 -1.35
N HIS A 39 -13.45 15.21 -0.03
CA HIS A 39 -12.29 15.13 0.85
C HIS A 39 -12.48 14.09 1.95
N VAL A 40 -11.36 13.58 2.43
CA VAL A 40 -11.24 12.80 3.67
C VAL A 40 -10.04 13.34 4.45
N PHE A 41 -10.20 13.61 5.75
CA PHE A 41 -9.22 14.28 6.60
C PHE A 41 -8.65 15.57 5.98
N PHE A 42 -9.51 16.39 5.38
CA PHE A 42 -9.13 17.61 4.64
C PHE A 42 -8.25 17.39 3.40
N ILE A 43 -7.96 16.13 3.02
CA ILE A 43 -7.22 15.77 1.80
C ILE A 43 -8.22 15.61 0.65
N PRO A 44 -8.10 16.37 -0.45
CA PRO A 44 -8.90 16.19 -1.65
C PRO A 44 -8.68 14.80 -2.27
N ILE A 45 -9.76 14.04 -2.47
CA ILE A 45 -9.69 12.72 -3.11
C ILE A 45 -9.89 12.85 -4.62
N MET A 46 -10.97 13.51 -5.01
CA MET A 46 -11.32 13.71 -6.42
C MET A 46 -12.28 14.89 -6.58
N PRO A 47 -12.20 15.63 -7.70
CA PRO A 47 -13.24 16.56 -8.08
C PRO A 47 -14.54 15.80 -8.38
N TYR A 48 -15.69 16.43 -8.13
CA TYR A 48 -17.00 15.86 -8.43
C TYR A 48 -17.95 16.93 -8.97
N GLY A 49 -18.99 16.49 -9.69
CA GLY A 49 -20.05 17.37 -10.15
C GLY A 49 -19.62 18.33 -11.27
N TYR A 50 -20.49 19.29 -11.56
CA TYR A 50 -20.25 20.30 -12.58
C TYR A 50 -19.38 21.42 -12.00
N LYS A 51 -18.32 21.78 -12.73
CA LYS A 51 -17.58 23.01 -12.49
C LYS A 51 -18.46 24.21 -12.81
N ASP A 52 -18.48 25.17 -11.90
CA ASP A 52 -19.22 26.41 -12.10
C ASP A 52 -18.27 27.60 -12.21
N ILE A 53 -18.72 28.65 -12.89
CA ILE A 53 -17.94 29.86 -13.11
C ILE A 53 -18.82 31.07 -12.88
N THR A 54 -18.35 31.96 -12.01
CA THR A 54 -18.95 33.26 -11.77
C THR A 54 -17.96 34.35 -12.18
N ILE A 55 -18.43 35.35 -12.92
CA ILE A 55 -17.61 36.48 -13.35
C ILE A 55 -18.16 37.72 -12.65
N ARG A 56 -17.30 38.45 -11.93
CA ARG A 56 -17.68 39.62 -11.13
C ARG A 56 -16.82 40.81 -11.48
N CYS A 57 -17.41 42.00 -11.41
CA CYS A 57 -16.68 43.25 -11.56
C CYS A 57 -16.03 43.66 -10.24
N CYS A 58 -14.78 44.13 -10.30
CA CYS A 58 -14.05 44.67 -9.15
C CYS A 58 -14.68 46.00 -8.67
N ASP A 59 -15.10 46.86 -9.61
CA ASP A 59 -15.53 48.23 -9.28
C ASP A 59 -16.94 48.31 -8.72
N CYS A 60 -17.91 47.62 -9.33
CA CYS A 60 -19.32 47.68 -8.90
C CYS A 60 -19.84 46.40 -8.25
N GLY A 61 -19.04 45.32 -8.21
CA GLY A 61 -19.44 44.04 -7.62
C GLY A 61 -20.50 43.25 -8.40
N ALA A 62 -21.02 43.81 -9.52
CA ALA A 62 -22.03 43.15 -10.31
C ALA A 62 -21.50 41.85 -10.94
N GLU A 63 -22.32 40.80 -10.89
CA GLU A 63 -22.07 39.59 -11.68
C GLU A 63 -22.39 39.90 -13.15
N THR A 64 -21.43 39.67 -14.03
CA THR A 64 -21.51 40.06 -15.44
C THR A 64 -21.03 38.93 -16.32
N GLY A 65 -21.77 38.56 -17.36
CA GLY A 65 -21.30 37.55 -18.31
C GLY A 65 -22.44 36.81 -18.99
N LEU A 66 -22.42 36.80 -20.32
CA LEU A 66 -23.26 35.91 -21.13
C LEU A 66 -22.95 34.46 -20.77
N GLU A 67 -23.98 33.63 -20.80
CA GLU A 67 -23.85 32.19 -20.57
C GLU A 67 -22.85 31.56 -21.56
N ASP A 68 -22.74 32.10 -22.77
CA ASP A 68 -21.76 31.67 -23.79
C ASP A 68 -20.31 31.91 -23.36
N ILE A 69 -20.02 33.06 -22.75
CA ILE A 69 -18.69 33.40 -22.22
C ILE A 69 -18.36 32.45 -21.06
N LYS A 70 -19.30 32.27 -20.13
CA LYS A 70 -19.14 31.31 -19.02
C LYS A 70 -18.88 29.90 -19.54
N LYS A 71 -19.57 29.48 -20.60
CA LYS A 71 -19.40 28.16 -21.24
C LYS A 71 -18.02 27.99 -21.89
N GLU A 72 -17.48 29.04 -22.51
CA GLU A 72 -16.13 29.01 -23.08
C GLU A 72 -15.05 28.84 -22.00
N PHE A 73 -15.11 29.66 -20.94
CA PHE A 73 -14.19 29.54 -19.81
C PHE A 73 -14.34 28.22 -19.07
N ARG A 74 -15.58 27.70 -18.97
CA ARG A 74 -15.82 26.35 -18.42
C ARG A 74 -15.06 25.32 -19.22
N LYS A 75 -15.11 25.34 -20.56
CA LYS A 75 -14.40 24.35 -21.38
C LYS A 75 -12.87 24.43 -21.21
N LYS A 76 -12.30 25.64 -21.14
CA LYS A 76 -10.85 25.83 -20.98
C LYS A 76 -10.34 25.46 -19.58
N SER A 77 -11.14 25.69 -18.55
CA SER A 77 -10.80 25.42 -17.15
C SER A 77 -10.64 23.92 -16.86
N ARG A 78 -9.52 23.54 -16.25
CA ARG A 78 -9.26 22.17 -15.76
C ARG A 78 -9.17 22.18 -14.24
N ALA A 79 -9.66 21.10 -13.62
CA ALA A 79 -9.49 20.90 -12.19
C ALA A 79 -8.00 20.86 -11.84
N PRO A 80 -7.54 21.57 -10.79
CA PRO A 80 -6.16 21.51 -10.37
C PRO A 80 -5.73 20.10 -9.97
N PHE A 81 -4.51 19.69 -10.33
CA PHE A 81 -4.03 18.32 -10.14
C PHE A 81 -4.01 17.87 -8.67
N TYR A 82 -3.81 18.80 -7.72
CA TYR A 82 -3.78 18.50 -6.29
C TYR A 82 -5.15 18.08 -5.73
N LEU A 83 -6.25 18.30 -6.47
CA LEU A 83 -7.58 17.76 -6.12
C LEU A 83 -7.65 16.24 -6.19
N TYR A 84 -6.62 15.59 -6.75
CA TYR A 84 -6.47 14.13 -6.83
C TYR A 84 -5.44 13.58 -5.84
N SER A 85 -5.03 14.35 -4.84
CA SER A 85 -3.99 13.95 -3.87
C SER A 85 -4.35 12.66 -3.12
N GLY A 86 -5.61 12.44 -2.77
CA GLY A 86 -6.06 11.21 -2.13
C GLY A 86 -5.86 9.96 -2.99
N VAL A 87 -6.04 10.06 -4.32
CA VAL A 87 -5.76 8.94 -5.24
C VAL A 87 -4.27 8.61 -5.23
N LEU A 88 -3.40 9.63 -5.24
CA LEU A 88 -1.95 9.43 -5.18
C LEU A 88 -1.52 8.76 -3.87
N VAL A 89 -2.11 9.16 -2.73
CA VAL A 89 -1.83 8.53 -1.43
C VAL A 89 -2.24 7.06 -1.44
N VAL A 90 -3.42 6.74 -1.96
CA VAL A 90 -3.89 5.36 -2.06
C VAL A 90 -3.01 4.54 -2.99
N ALA A 91 -2.63 5.08 -4.15
CA ALA A 91 -1.71 4.42 -5.08
C ALA A 91 -0.34 4.15 -4.44
N ALA A 92 0.22 5.12 -3.71
CA ALA A 92 1.48 4.96 -2.99
C ALA A 92 1.39 3.87 -1.91
N PHE A 93 0.28 3.81 -1.17
CA PHE A 93 0.03 2.77 -0.19
C PHE A 93 0.04 1.37 -0.80
N PHE A 94 -0.67 1.17 -1.92
CA PHE A 94 -0.64 -0.11 -2.63
C PHE A 94 0.74 -0.45 -3.18
N LEU A 95 1.50 0.53 -3.69
CA LEU A 95 2.88 0.30 -4.14
C LEU A 95 3.78 -0.20 -3.01
N VAL A 96 3.64 0.32 -1.80
CA VAL A 96 4.39 -0.16 -0.63
C VAL A 96 4.03 -1.61 -0.32
N ILE A 97 2.74 -1.95 -0.25
CA ILE A 97 2.29 -3.32 0.02
C ILE A 97 2.82 -4.30 -1.03
N ILE A 98 2.69 -3.96 -2.31
CA ILE A 98 3.18 -4.78 -3.42
C ILE A 98 4.70 -4.93 -3.32
N SER A 99 5.43 -3.85 -3.04
CA SER A 99 6.88 -3.88 -2.89
C SER A 99 7.32 -4.82 -1.76
N MET A 100 6.65 -4.76 -0.60
CA MET A 100 6.91 -5.67 0.52
C MET A 100 6.63 -7.12 0.14
N ALA A 101 5.51 -7.39 -0.54
CA ALA A 101 5.15 -8.74 -0.98
C ALA A 101 6.15 -9.32 -2.00
N VAL A 102 6.61 -8.51 -2.96
CA VAL A 102 7.63 -8.91 -3.96
C VAL A 102 8.98 -9.16 -3.29
N LYS A 103 9.45 -8.24 -2.43
CA LYS A 103 10.71 -8.42 -1.69
C LYS A 103 10.70 -9.70 -0.87
N GLY A 104 9.66 -9.94 -0.08
CA GLY A 104 9.55 -11.15 0.71
C GLY A 104 9.55 -12.43 -0.14
N ARG A 105 9.00 -12.40 -1.37
CA ARG A 105 9.08 -13.54 -2.29
C ARG A 105 10.51 -13.75 -2.81
N MET A 106 11.19 -12.68 -3.20
CA MET A 106 12.57 -12.75 -3.71
C MET A 106 13.54 -13.25 -2.63
N GLU A 107 13.42 -12.77 -1.39
CA GLU A 107 14.22 -13.24 -0.26
C GLU A 107 14.03 -14.73 -0.03
N ARG A 108 12.76 -15.20 0.06
CA ARG A 108 12.44 -16.63 0.21
C ARG A 108 13.01 -17.49 -0.91
N SER A 109 12.87 -17.05 -2.16
CA SER A 109 13.44 -17.76 -3.31
C SER A 109 14.97 -17.81 -3.23
N SER A 110 15.64 -16.69 -2.92
CA SER A 110 17.10 -16.65 -2.79
C SER A 110 17.61 -17.53 -1.64
N PHE A 111 16.89 -17.60 -0.52
CA PHE A 111 17.29 -18.40 0.63
C PHE A 111 17.05 -19.90 0.40
N ALA A 112 16.06 -20.25 -0.41
CA ALA A 112 15.82 -21.62 -0.85
C ALA A 112 16.84 -22.09 -1.90
N GLU A 113 17.35 -21.18 -2.74
CA GLU A 113 18.41 -21.51 -3.72
C GLU A 113 19.75 -21.80 -3.07
N GLU A 114 20.11 -21.03 -2.03
CA GLU A 114 21.35 -21.19 -1.29
C GLU A 114 21.06 -21.33 0.22
N PRO A 115 20.57 -22.49 0.70
CA PRO A 115 20.33 -22.71 2.13
C PRO A 115 21.61 -22.58 2.95
N LYS A 116 21.50 -22.02 4.16
CA LYS A 116 22.61 -21.86 5.11
C LYS A 116 22.27 -22.49 6.45
N ALA A 117 23.30 -22.98 7.14
CA ALA A 117 23.12 -23.40 8.53
C ALA A 117 22.67 -22.18 9.35
N GLY A 118 21.66 -22.38 10.18
CA GLY A 118 20.97 -21.34 10.95
C GLY A 118 19.70 -20.78 10.28
N ASP A 119 19.39 -21.14 9.04
CA ASP A 119 18.11 -20.75 8.43
C ASP A 119 16.93 -21.43 9.14
N VAL A 120 15.87 -20.66 9.44
CA VAL A 120 14.63 -21.15 10.06
C VAL A 120 13.49 -21.05 9.05
N TYR A 121 12.81 -22.17 8.80
CA TYR A 121 11.72 -22.31 7.84
C TYR A 121 10.40 -22.42 8.60
N LEU A 122 9.42 -21.59 8.26
CA LEU A 122 8.03 -21.78 8.70
C LEU A 122 7.29 -22.60 7.64
N LEU A 123 6.88 -23.81 8.01
CA LEU A 123 6.13 -24.71 7.14
C LEU A 123 4.64 -24.64 7.45
N LYS A 124 3.85 -24.82 6.40
CA LYS A 124 2.41 -25.05 6.43
C LYS A 124 2.15 -26.46 5.96
N ASP A 125 1.46 -27.24 6.78
CA ASP A 125 1.05 -28.60 6.48
C ASP A 125 -0.48 -28.65 6.42
N THR A 126 -1.01 -29.01 5.25
CA THR A 126 -2.45 -29.12 4.98
C THR A 126 -2.95 -30.56 4.96
N SER A 127 -2.13 -31.53 5.38
CA SER A 127 -2.49 -32.96 5.34
C SER A 127 -3.55 -33.35 6.39
N LEU A 128 -3.75 -32.53 7.42
CA LEU A 128 -4.69 -32.78 8.50
C LEU A 128 -6.12 -32.37 8.12
N ALA A 129 -7.08 -33.26 8.37
CA ALA A 129 -8.50 -33.03 8.11
C ALA A 129 -9.10 -31.87 8.94
N LEU A 130 -8.43 -31.46 10.02
CA LEU A 130 -8.87 -30.40 10.94
C LEU A 130 -8.44 -28.98 10.50
N GLY A 131 -7.66 -28.86 9.41
CA GLY A 131 -7.17 -27.58 8.89
C GLY A 131 -5.64 -27.50 8.80
N PRO A 132 -5.09 -26.42 8.24
CA PRO A 132 -3.65 -26.24 8.11
C PRO A 132 -3.00 -26.09 9.49
N VAL A 133 -1.90 -26.80 9.70
CA VAL A 133 -1.02 -26.58 10.85
C VAL A 133 0.31 -26.01 10.41
N TYR A 134 1.00 -25.35 11.33
CA TYR A 134 2.26 -24.67 11.05
C TYR A 134 3.31 -25.12 12.05
N TYR A 135 4.56 -25.26 11.60
CA TYR A 135 5.68 -25.57 12.49
C TYR A 135 6.97 -25.06 11.89
N PHE A 136 7.99 -24.91 12.74
CA PHE A 136 9.29 -24.44 12.32
C PHE A 136 10.27 -25.60 12.10
N LEU A 137 11.13 -25.46 11.10
CA LEU A 137 12.31 -26.27 10.88
C LEU A 137 13.55 -25.39 10.93
N LYS A 138 14.67 -25.92 11.41
CA LYS A 138 15.93 -25.19 11.50
C LYS A 138 17.04 -25.94 10.82
N ALA A 139 17.67 -25.36 9.81
CA ALA A 139 18.88 -25.90 9.21
C ALA A 139 20.02 -25.86 10.23
N HIS A 140 20.56 -27.03 10.60
CA HIS A 140 21.76 -27.10 11.44
C HIS A 140 23.00 -27.49 10.64
N LYS A 141 22.82 -28.21 9.53
CA LYS A 141 23.91 -28.61 8.64
C LYS A 141 23.46 -28.56 7.19
N VAL A 142 24.25 -27.93 6.33
CA VAL A 142 24.04 -27.92 4.89
C VAL A 142 25.07 -28.81 4.23
N GLU A 143 24.61 -29.79 3.46
CA GLU A 143 25.42 -30.72 2.69
C GLU A 143 25.35 -30.36 1.20
N LYS A 144 25.99 -31.16 0.34
CA LYS A 144 26.08 -30.85 -1.09
C LYS A 144 24.70 -30.69 -1.73
N ASP A 145 23.81 -31.65 -1.50
CA ASP A 145 22.49 -31.73 -2.16
C ASP A 145 21.30 -31.71 -1.18
N SER A 146 21.59 -31.67 0.13
CA SER A 146 20.59 -31.74 1.20
C SER A 146 20.89 -30.75 2.32
N VAL A 147 19.89 -30.54 3.16
CA VAL A 147 19.96 -29.77 4.40
C VAL A 147 19.43 -30.67 5.52
N ARG A 148 20.20 -30.79 6.60
CA ARG A 148 19.75 -31.47 7.82
C ARG A 148 19.12 -30.43 8.73
N VAL A 149 17.91 -30.73 9.18
CA VAL A 149 17.05 -29.80 9.90
C VAL A 149 16.57 -30.40 11.22
N TYR A 150 16.41 -29.54 12.22
CA TYR A 150 15.70 -29.89 13.45
C TYR A 150 14.27 -29.39 13.40
N ARG A 151 13.34 -30.21 13.86
CA ARG A 151 11.93 -29.84 13.97
C ARG A 151 11.63 -29.13 15.28
N ASN A 152 10.76 -28.12 15.23
CA ASN A 152 10.21 -27.50 16.43
C ASN A 152 9.32 -28.48 17.19
N GLU A 153 9.41 -28.48 18.52
CA GLU A 153 8.57 -29.31 19.39
C GLU A 153 7.10 -28.87 19.37
N ARG A 154 6.84 -27.61 18.99
CA ARG A 154 5.50 -27.04 18.90
C ARG A 154 4.96 -27.02 17.48
N VAL A 155 3.66 -27.27 17.38
CA VAL A 155 2.84 -27.13 16.18
C VAL A 155 1.75 -26.11 16.48
N TYR A 156 1.53 -25.22 15.53
CA TYR A 156 0.59 -24.11 15.60
C TYR A 156 -0.64 -24.41 14.75
N LEU A 157 -1.83 -24.09 15.26
CA LEU A 157 -3.09 -24.22 14.52
C LEU A 157 -3.37 -23.02 13.60
N SER A 158 -2.51 -21.99 13.63
CA SER A 158 -2.57 -20.78 12.81
C SER A 158 -1.16 -20.30 12.47
N GLU A 159 -1.02 -19.50 11.41
CA GLU A 159 0.27 -18.90 11.04
C GLU A 159 0.76 -17.99 12.19
N PRO A 160 1.92 -18.25 12.80
CA PRO A 160 2.42 -17.45 13.92
C PRO A 160 2.79 -16.04 13.47
N HIS A 161 2.15 -15.02 14.04
CA HIS A 161 2.33 -13.61 13.65
C HIS A 161 3.67 -13.02 14.09
N ASP A 162 4.16 -13.42 15.27
CA ASP A 162 5.43 -12.92 15.85
C ASP A 162 6.66 -13.72 15.39
N GLY A 163 6.47 -14.67 14.47
CA GLY A 163 7.50 -15.62 14.05
C GLY A 163 7.76 -16.68 15.12
N PHE A 164 9.02 -17.14 15.19
CA PHE A 164 9.45 -18.13 16.18
C PHE A 164 9.44 -17.50 17.58
N SER A 165 8.79 -18.16 18.54
CA SER A 165 8.56 -17.65 19.90
C SER A 165 9.75 -17.92 20.82
N LEU A 166 9.86 -17.18 21.92
CA LEU A 166 10.86 -17.43 22.97
C LEU A 166 10.69 -18.80 23.64
N ASP A 167 9.48 -19.35 23.61
CA ASP A 167 9.18 -20.66 24.19
C ASP A 167 9.33 -21.81 23.19
N ASP A 168 9.61 -21.53 21.92
CA ASP A 168 9.82 -22.56 20.91
C ASP A 168 11.20 -23.22 21.11
N ARG A 169 11.25 -24.53 20.86
CA ARG A 169 12.45 -25.35 21.04
C ARG A 169 12.59 -26.28 19.86
N PHE A 170 13.78 -26.34 19.29
CA PHE A 170 14.09 -27.34 18.28
C PHE A 170 14.58 -28.62 18.95
N SER A 171 13.96 -29.74 18.60
CA SER A 171 14.36 -31.03 19.14
C SER A 171 15.56 -31.59 18.36
N THR A 172 16.67 -31.82 19.06
CA THR A 172 17.87 -32.43 18.47
C THR A 172 17.70 -33.92 18.16
N SER A 173 16.68 -34.58 18.73
CA SER A 173 16.35 -35.97 18.42
C SER A 173 15.52 -36.12 17.15
N MET A 174 14.92 -35.03 16.65
CA MET A 174 14.15 -34.98 15.41
C MET A 174 14.99 -34.38 14.28
N ASP A 175 16.02 -35.12 13.88
CA ASP A 175 16.97 -34.75 12.83
C ASP A 175 16.52 -35.30 11.47
N GLU A 176 16.00 -34.42 10.62
CA GLU A 176 15.43 -34.76 9.32
C GLU A 176 16.35 -34.30 8.19
N VAL A 177 16.35 -35.02 7.06
CA VAL A 177 17.13 -34.66 5.87
C VAL A 177 16.18 -34.25 4.75
N ILE A 178 16.33 -33.02 4.25
CA ILE A 178 15.52 -32.49 3.16
C ILE A 178 16.45 -32.16 1.99
N SER A 179 16.11 -32.62 0.79
CA SER A 179 16.88 -32.26 -0.40
C SER A 179 16.69 -30.78 -0.75
N LYS A 180 17.72 -30.14 -1.31
CA LYS A 180 17.62 -28.74 -1.78
C LYS A 180 16.56 -28.57 -2.86
N SER A 181 16.35 -29.58 -3.70
CA SER A 181 15.27 -29.59 -4.69
C SER A 181 13.89 -29.57 -4.04
N ARG A 182 13.70 -30.33 -2.95
CA ARG A 182 12.44 -30.36 -2.21
C ARG A 182 12.16 -29.03 -1.51
N ILE A 183 13.18 -28.35 -0.96
CA ILE A 183 13.02 -27.01 -0.38
C ILE A 183 12.49 -26.02 -1.42
N LYS A 184 13.03 -26.05 -2.65
CA LYS A 184 12.54 -25.21 -3.76
C LYS A 184 11.08 -25.52 -4.11
N GLU A 185 10.76 -26.80 -4.28
CA GLU A 185 9.40 -27.25 -4.55
C GLU A 185 8.41 -26.80 -3.47
N MET A 186 8.80 -26.88 -2.19
CA MET A 186 7.98 -26.43 -1.07
C MET A 186 7.80 -24.90 -1.03
N VAL A 187 8.77 -24.12 -1.52
CA VAL A 187 8.59 -22.68 -1.72
C VAL A 187 7.62 -22.41 -2.87
N ASP A 188 7.77 -23.10 -3.98
CA ASP A 188 6.93 -22.92 -5.18
C ASP A 188 5.47 -23.33 -4.93
N ASN A 189 5.25 -24.40 -4.17
CA ASN A 189 3.93 -24.87 -3.74
C ASN A 189 3.31 -24.00 -2.62
N GLY A 190 4.10 -23.14 -1.97
CA GLY A 190 3.67 -22.30 -0.86
C GLY A 190 3.56 -23.02 0.49
N ASP A 191 4.16 -24.20 0.62
CA ASP A 191 4.30 -24.96 1.86
C ASP A 191 5.28 -24.27 2.81
N ILE A 192 6.36 -23.67 2.28
CA ILE A 192 7.25 -22.79 3.05
C ILE A 192 6.72 -21.37 2.99
N ARG A 193 6.28 -20.87 4.14
CA ARG A 193 5.69 -19.52 4.30
C ARG A 193 6.77 -18.46 4.37
N THR A 194 7.78 -18.71 5.21
CA THR A 194 8.87 -17.78 5.51
C THR A 194 10.17 -18.56 5.67
N ILE A 195 11.28 -17.94 5.26
CA ILE A 195 12.63 -18.40 5.55
C ILE A 195 13.36 -17.23 6.21
N GLU A 196 13.79 -17.41 7.46
CA GLU A 196 14.51 -16.41 8.23
C GLU A 196 15.98 -16.82 8.33
N ARG A 197 16.86 -15.97 7.78
CA ARG A 197 18.32 -16.15 7.84
C ARG A 197 18.89 -15.33 8.99
N ASN A 198 19.90 -15.87 9.67
CA ASN A 198 20.52 -15.25 10.86
C ASN A 198 19.52 -15.03 12.00
N TYR A 199 18.63 -16.00 12.23
CA TYR A 199 17.77 -16.00 13.41
C TYR A 199 18.66 -16.05 14.67
N GLY A 200 18.87 -14.88 15.29
CA GLY A 200 20.01 -14.64 16.17
C GLY A 200 19.96 -15.38 17.52
N SER A 201 21.14 -15.54 18.12
CA SER A 201 21.37 -16.12 19.46
C SER A 201 20.59 -15.44 20.59
N GLY A 202 20.10 -14.21 20.38
CA GLY A 202 19.25 -13.45 21.31
C GLY A 202 17.74 -13.71 21.22
N ARG A 203 17.24 -14.50 20.26
CA ARG A 203 15.81 -14.80 20.05
C ARG A 203 15.45 -16.27 20.23
N GLY A 204 16.09 -16.96 21.17
CA GLY A 204 15.68 -18.32 21.59
C GLY A 204 16.39 -19.47 20.87
N TYR A 205 17.41 -19.20 20.04
CA TYR A 205 18.22 -20.26 19.40
C TYR A 205 19.17 -20.97 20.37
N ASP A 206 19.88 -20.21 21.23
CA ASP A 206 20.99 -20.68 22.09
C ASP A 206 20.61 -20.73 23.60
N ARG A 207 19.31 -20.82 23.92
CA ARG A 207 18.83 -21.03 25.28
C ARG A 207 18.17 -22.38 25.42
#